data_AF-H4F9N3-F1
#
_entry.id   AF-H4F9N3-F1
#
_cell.length_a   1.000
_cell.length_b   1.000
_cell.length_c   1.000
_cell.angle_alpha   90.00
_cell.angle_beta   90.00
_cell.angle_gamma   90.00
#
_symmetry.space_group_name_H-M   'P 1'
#
loop_
_entity.id
_entity.type
_entity.pdbx_description
1 polymer ?
#
loop_
_entity_poly.entity_id
_entity_poly.type
_entity_poly.pdbx_seq_one_letter_code
_entity_poly.pdbx_strand_id
1 'polypeptide(L)' 'MKVGIVGAGMVGSSAGYALALMGIASDIVLIDQNAALALAQAEDISHAVPFMSSTTVNAGGYKDLEGAGVV' A
#
# COMPACT_ATOMS: atom_id res chain seq x y z
N MET A 1 -9.25 1.46 8.11
CA MET A 1 -8.26 2.51 8.46
C MET A 1 -7.31 2.68 7.28
N LYS A 2 -6.89 3.92 6.98
CA LYS A 2 -5.93 4.22 5.92
C LYS A 2 -4.49 4.17 6.45
N VAL A 3 -3.59 3.51 5.72
CA VAL A 3 -2.16 3.38 6.06
C VAL A 3 -1.32 3.92 4.91
N GLY A 4 -0.39 4.83 5.22
CA GLY A 4 0.67 5.22 4.30
C GLY A 4 1.91 4.36 4.50
N ILE A 5 2.68 4.11 3.45
CA ILE A 5 4.00 3.50 3.55
C ILE A 5 4.97 4.31 2.68
N VAL A 6 5.93 4.98 3.32
CA VAL A 6 6.98 5.73 2.65
C VAL A 6 8.22 4.84 2.49
N GLY A 7 8.45 4.38 1.27
CA GLY A 7 9.47 3.41 0.87
C GLY A 7 8.81 2.11 0.38
N ALA A 8 8.85 1.86 -0.93
CA ALA A 8 8.29 0.67 -1.59
C ALA A 8 9.35 -0.41 -1.91
N GLY A 9 10.50 -0.37 -1.22
CA GLY A 9 11.47 -1.47 -1.23
C GLY A 9 10.95 -2.72 -0.50
N MET A 10 11.78 -3.75 -0.38
CA MET A 10 11.39 -5.06 0.14
C MET A 10 10.63 -5.02 1.48
N VAL A 11 11.04 -4.15 2.41
CA VAL A 11 10.39 -4.04 3.74
C VAL A 11 9.02 -3.40 3.62
N GLY A 12 8.91 -2.25 2.95
CA GLY A 12 7.65 -1.53 2.84
C GLY A 12 6.62 -2.27 1.99
N SER A 13 7.03 -2.89 0.89
CA SER A 13 6.13 -3.72 0.10
C SER A 13 5.68 -4.98 0.85
N SER A 14 6.57 -5.64 1.59
CA SER A 14 6.19 -6.79 2.44
C SER A 14 5.21 -6.40 3.54
N ALA A 15 5.41 -5.23 4.17
CA ALA A 15 4.48 -4.70 5.16
C ALA A 15 3.12 -4.39 4.54
N GLY A 16 3.09 -3.72 3.38
CA GLY A 16 1.86 -3.44 2.63
C GLY A 16 1.12 -4.73 2.23
N TYR A 17 1.86 -5.72 1.74
CA TYR A 17 1.31 -7.03 1.41
C TYR A 17 0.68 -7.73 2.61
N ALA A 18 1.39 -7.78 3.76
CA ALA A 18 0.87 -8.39 4.97
C ALA A 18 -0.40 -7.68 5.47
N LEU A 19 -0.41 -6.34 5.48
CA LEU A 19 -1.58 -5.55 5.89
C LEU A 19 -2.78 -5.79 4.97
N ALA A 20 -2.55 -5.85 3.65
CA ALA A 20 -3.58 -6.12 2.65
C ALA A 20 -4.15 -7.53 2.78
N LEU A 21 -3.30 -8.55 2.93
CA LEU A 21 -3.72 -9.93 3.09
C LEU A 21 -4.53 -10.16 4.37
N MET A 22 -4.10 -9.56 5.48
CA MET A 22 -4.77 -9.69 6.77
C MET A 22 -6.02 -8.79 6.89
N GLY A 23 -6.28 -7.91 5.91
CA GLY A 23 -7.40 -6.98 5.92
C GLY A 23 -7.36 -5.96 7.07
N ILE A 24 -6.17 -5.65 7.60
CA ILE A 24 -5.99 -4.74 8.74
C ILE A 24 -6.23 -3.28 8.31
N ALA A 25 -5.76 -2.93 7.12
CA ALA A 25 -6.02 -1.64 6.49
C ALA A 25 -7.18 -1.77 5.50
N SER A 26 -7.97 -0.71 5.37
CA SER A 26 -8.99 -0.62 4.30
C SER A 26 -8.43 0.04 3.04
N ASP A 27 -7.39 0.86 3.21
CA ASP A 27 -6.75 1.65 2.15
C ASP A 27 -5.25 1.76 2.46
N ILE A 28 -4.40 1.42 1.49
CA ILE A 28 -2.94 1.47 1.60
C ILE A 28 -2.40 2.34 0.46
N VAL A 29 -1.56 3.31 0.81
CA VAL A 29 -0.85 4.16 -0.15
C VAL A 29 0.65 3.89 -0.07
N LEU A 30 1.22 3.35 -1.16
CA LEU A 30 2.66 3.20 -1.33
C LEU A 30 3.25 4.48 -1.95
N ILE A 31 4.28 5.02 -1.30
CA ILE A 31 5.03 6.19 -1.78
C ILE A 31 6.49 5.80 -1.87
N ASP A 32 7.14 6.09 -2.99
CA ASP A 32 8.58 5.93 -3.13
C ASP A 32 9.13 7.04 -4.02
N GLN A 33 10.42 7.38 -3.86
CA GLN A 33 11.10 8.26 -4.80
C GLN A 33 11.06 7.69 -6.22
N ASN A 34 11.16 6.37 -6.35
CA ASN A 34 10.92 5.66 -7.58
C ASN A 34 9.41 5.36 -7.73
N ALA A 35 8.67 6.30 -8.32
CA ALA A 35 7.23 6.16 -8.51
C ALA A 35 6.83 4.92 -9.33
N ALA A 36 7.67 4.48 -10.28
CA ALA A 36 7.42 3.27 -11.06
C ALA A 36 7.51 2.01 -10.18
N LEU A 37 8.43 1.99 -9.22
CA LEU A 37 8.52 0.90 -8.24
C LEU A 37 7.30 0.88 -7.32
N ALA A 38 6.88 2.03 -6.78
CA ALA A 38 5.69 2.11 -5.93
C ALA A 38 4.43 1.63 -6.67
N LEU A 39 4.24 2.06 -7.92
CA LEU A 39 3.14 1.61 -8.77
C LEU A 39 3.19 0.11 -9.01
N ALA A 40 4.35 -0.44 -9.40
CA ALA A 40 4.51 -1.87 -9.65
C ALA A 40 4.18 -2.72 -8.41
N GLN A 41 4.64 -2.31 -7.22
CA GLN A 41 4.35 -3.02 -5.97
C GLN A 41 2.86 -2.88 -5.58
N ALA A 42 2.25 -1.71 -5.78
CA ALA A 42 0.84 -1.51 -5.48
C ALA A 42 -0.05 -2.40 -6.38
N GLU A 43 0.23 -2.43 -7.68
CA GLU A 43 -0.50 -3.27 -8.64
C GLU A 43 -0.34 -4.76 -8.35
N ASP A 44 0.87 -5.22 -8.03
CA ASP A 44 1.14 -6.62 -7.67
C ASP A 44 0.34 -7.05 -6.43
N ILE A 45 0.39 -6.25 -5.36
CA ILE A 45 -0.41 -6.52 -4.16
C ILE A 45 -1.91 -6.45 -4.48
N SER A 46 -2.35 -5.50 -5.30
CA SER A 46 -3.77 -5.33 -5.67
C SER A 46 -4.33 -6.56 -6.39
N HIS A 47 -3.51 -7.27 -7.18
CA HIS A 47 -3.93 -8.51 -7.82
C HIS A 47 -4.12 -9.68 -6.83
N ALA A 48 -3.45 -9.65 -5.68
CA ALA A 48 -3.63 -10.66 -4.63
C ALA A 48 -4.87 -10.38 -3.75
N VAL A 49 -5.29 -9.12 -3.63
CA VAL A 49 -6.40 -8.69 -2.74
C VAL A 49 -7.70 -9.49 -2.94
N PRO A 50 -8.22 -9.71 -4.17
CA PRO A 50 -9.51 -10.37 -4.39
C PRO A 50 -9.65 -11.76 -3.76
N PHE A 51 -8.53 -12.41 -3.43
CA PHE A 51 -8.52 -13.74 -2.83
C PHE A 51 -8.55 -13.73 -1.30
N MET A 52 -8.35 -12.56 -0.66
CA MET A 52 -7.95 -12.48 0.75
C MET A 52 -8.69 -11.38 1.53
N SER A 53 -8.93 -10.21 0.96
CA SER A 53 -9.61 -9.09 1.64
C SER A 53 -10.29 -8.11 0.68
N SER A 54 -10.80 -6.99 1.22
CA SER A 54 -11.33 -5.86 0.45
C SER A 54 -10.43 -4.60 0.56
N THR A 55 -9.14 -4.79 0.85
CA THR A 55 -8.18 -3.68 0.99
C THR A 55 -7.91 -3.01 -0.35
N THR A 56 -8.02 -1.70 -0.42
CA THR A 56 -7.57 -0.95 -1.61
C THR A 56 -6.08 -0.64 -1.48
N VAL A 57 -5.29 -0.91 -2.52
CA VAL A 57 -3.85 -0.63 -2.53
C VAL A 57 -3.51 0.20 -3.76
N ASN A 58 -2.93 1.38 -3.55
CA ASN A 58 -2.55 2.30 -4.63
C ASN A 58 -1.15 2.88 -4.39
N ALA A 59 -0.53 3.38 -5.45
CA ALA A 59 0.64 4.24 -5.35
C ALA A 59 0.23 5.72 -5.40
N GLY A 60 0.96 6.58 -4.70
CA GLY A 60 0.64 8.01 -4.62
C GLY A 60 1.81 8.89 -4.18
N GLY A 61 1.49 10.13 -3.85
CA GLY A 61 2.40 11.10 -3.26
C GLY A 61 1.98 11.51 -1.86
N TYR A 62 2.72 12.42 -1.23
CA TYR A 62 2.46 12.84 0.15
C TYR A 62 1.06 13.43 0.38
N LYS A 63 0.42 14.00 -0.64
CA LYS A 63 -0.97 14.48 -0.54
C LYS A 63 -1.94 13.33 -0.28
N ASP A 64 -1.65 12.15 -0.81
CA ASP A 64 -2.46 10.95 -0.63
C ASP A 64 -2.29 10.35 0.77
N LEU A 65 -1.44 10.90 1.64
CA LEU A 65 -1.40 10.54 3.07
C LEU A 65 -2.47 11.25 3.90
N GLU A 66 -3.25 12.16 3.31
CA GLU A 66 -4.35 12.83 4.02
C GLU A 66 -5.32 11.78 4.58
N GLY A 67 -5.61 11.90 5.88
CA GLY A 67 -6.48 10.98 6.62
C GLY A 67 -5.86 9.61 6.96
N ALA A 68 -4.55 9.40 6.72
CA ALA A 68 -3.87 8.19 7.17
C ALA A 68 -3.84 8.13 8.71
N GLY A 69 -4.25 7.00 9.28
CA GLY A 69 -4.16 6.75 10.71
C GLY A 69 -2.75 6.38 11.17
N VAL A 70 -1.95 5.84 10.25
CA VAL A 70 -0.54 5.45 10.42
C VAL A 70 0.20 5.72 9.12
N VAL A 71 1.45 6.18 9.20
CA VAL A 71 2.41 6.35 8.10
C VAL A 71 3.72 5.66 8.47
#